data_AF-A0A2D9EZ58-F1
#
_entry.id   AF-A0A2D9EZ58-F1
#
_cell.length_a   1.000
_cell.length_b   1.000
_cell.length_c   1.000
_cell.angle_alpha   90.00
_cell.angle_beta   90.00
_cell.angle_gamma   90.00
#
_symmetry.space_group_name_H-M   'P 1'
#
loop_
_entity.id
_entity.type
_entity.pdbx_description
1 polymer ?
#
loop_
_entity_poly.entity_id
_entity_poly.type
_entity_poly.pdbx_seq_one_letter_code
_entity_poly.pdbx_strand_id
1 'polypeptide(L)'
;MVQTAADSEIDLLSAGQSGDRRAVARLLSLAETSGGRAAAETGADELMARVYQAAGSAHVIGVTGPPGAGKSSLVNALVKELRRAGVTVGIIAIDPSSPFSGGAILGDRVRMGDLGEDDGVFIRSLATQGAMGGLARPALDSVDVLDACGYGAVIIETVGVGQDEVDVAAAAHTVIVASPPGLGDGVQAMKAGILEIADIHVVTKGDRADADKTAADLAGAQDLGLTGRQGRGDAGTGWTVPVIATSAHDGRGLDTLAKAVFDHGAHLKASGEDKERRRRIAKMRLETAALDSMRRAFKRLSGEMAGMIDDLADRRADPREAAKALVAKALKDAE
;
A
#
# COMPACT_ATOMS: atom_id res chain seq x y z
N MET A 1 -25.79 -30.58 -16.07
CA MET A 1 -26.07 -29.27 -15.47
C MET A 1 -24.90 -28.38 -15.82
N VAL A 2 -25.15 -27.29 -16.56
CA VAL A 2 -24.09 -26.35 -16.98
C VAL A 2 -23.79 -25.46 -15.78
N GLN A 3 -22.62 -25.63 -15.18
CA GLN A 3 -22.10 -24.76 -14.13
C GLN A 3 -21.83 -23.39 -14.77
N THR A 4 -22.42 -22.31 -14.28
CA THR A 4 -22.23 -20.97 -14.86
C THR A 4 -20.90 -20.36 -14.37
N ALA A 5 -20.32 -19.42 -15.13
CA ALA A 5 -19.10 -18.72 -14.71
C ALA A 5 -19.24 -18.05 -13.34
N ALA A 6 -20.43 -17.50 -13.04
CA ALA A 6 -20.76 -16.92 -11.74
C ALA A 6 -20.72 -17.94 -10.58
N ASP A 7 -21.14 -19.19 -10.81
CA ASP A 7 -21.04 -20.26 -9.81
C ASP A 7 -19.58 -20.64 -9.52
N SER A 8 -18.68 -20.54 -10.52
CA SER A 8 -17.24 -20.80 -10.35
C SER A 8 -16.49 -19.67 -9.62
N GLU A 9 -17.03 -18.45 -9.64
CA GLU A 9 -16.45 -17.28 -8.96
C GLU A 9 -16.93 -17.13 -7.51
N ILE A 10 -18.18 -17.50 -7.21
CA ILE A 10 -18.69 -17.64 -5.83
C ILE A 10 -17.91 -18.72 -5.08
N ASP A 11 -17.56 -19.81 -5.77
CA ASP A 11 -16.72 -20.87 -5.24
C ASP A 11 -15.31 -20.34 -4.88
N LEU A 12 -14.75 -19.45 -5.70
CA LEU A 12 -13.39 -18.95 -5.49
C LEU A 12 -13.23 -18.09 -4.22
N LEU A 13 -14.12 -17.13 -3.97
CA LEU A 13 -14.08 -16.32 -2.75
C LEU A 13 -14.34 -17.19 -1.51
N SER A 14 -15.32 -18.09 -1.58
CA SER A 14 -15.67 -18.99 -0.48
C SER A 14 -14.52 -19.96 -0.14
N ALA A 15 -13.83 -20.46 -1.16
CA ALA A 15 -12.64 -21.29 -1.00
C ALA A 15 -11.49 -20.51 -0.33
N GLY A 16 -11.24 -19.27 -0.76
CA GLY A 16 -10.25 -18.39 -0.12
C GLY A 16 -10.57 -18.11 1.34
N GLN A 17 -11.84 -17.82 1.65
CA GLN A 17 -12.36 -17.65 3.02
C GLN A 17 -12.24 -18.90 3.88
N SER A 18 -12.25 -20.07 3.25
CA SER A 18 -12.05 -21.37 3.92
C SER A 18 -10.57 -21.73 4.10
N GLY A 19 -9.65 -20.83 3.72
CA GLY A 19 -8.20 -21.02 3.87
C GLY A 19 -7.49 -21.64 2.66
N ASP A 20 -8.15 -21.79 1.50
CA ASP A 20 -7.47 -22.28 0.30
C ASP A 20 -6.48 -21.23 -0.25
N ARG A 21 -5.19 -21.46 0.00
CA ARG A 21 -4.09 -20.58 -0.45
C ARG A 21 -4.04 -20.42 -1.97
N ARG A 22 -4.44 -21.43 -2.75
CA ARG A 22 -4.48 -21.33 -4.23
C ARG A 22 -5.63 -20.44 -4.66
N ALA A 23 -6.77 -20.51 -3.99
CA ALA A 23 -7.88 -19.60 -4.22
C ALA A 23 -7.48 -18.15 -3.91
N VAL A 24 -6.81 -17.92 -2.77
CA VAL A 24 -6.25 -16.59 -2.42
C VAL A 24 -5.29 -16.07 -3.50
N ALA A 25 -4.34 -16.90 -3.95
CA ALA A 25 -3.40 -16.52 -5.02
C ALA A 25 -4.11 -16.18 -6.34
N ARG A 26 -5.19 -16.90 -6.67
CA ARG A 26 -6.00 -16.64 -7.85
C ARG A 26 -6.78 -15.34 -7.73
N LEU A 27 -7.38 -15.07 -6.58
CA LEU A 27 -8.07 -13.80 -6.28
C LEU A 27 -7.11 -12.61 -6.41
N LEU A 28 -5.89 -12.72 -5.88
CA LEU A 28 -4.86 -11.69 -6.03
C LEU A 28 -4.46 -11.47 -7.49
N SER A 29 -4.35 -12.54 -8.28
CA SER A 29 -4.09 -12.42 -9.72
C SER A 29 -5.25 -11.75 -10.48
N LEU A 30 -6.49 -11.96 -10.03
CA LEU A 30 -7.66 -11.25 -10.58
C LEU A 30 -7.69 -9.79 -10.14
N ALA A 31 -7.32 -9.47 -8.91
CA ALA A 31 -7.19 -8.09 -8.42
C ALA A 31 -6.19 -7.28 -9.27
N GLU A 32 -5.07 -7.90 -9.65
CA GLU A 32 -4.06 -7.29 -10.55
C GLU A 32 -4.56 -7.01 -11.97
N THR A 33 -5.49 -7.81 -12.47
CA THR A 33 -6.00 -7.72 -13.85
C THR A 33 -7.37 -7.04 -13.95
N SER A 34 -8.01 -6.78 -12.81
CA SER A 34 -9.32 -6.14 -12.70
C SER A 34 -9.32 -4.75 -13.37
N GLY A 35 -10.48 -4.29 -13.85
CA GLY A 35 -10.62 -3.03 -14.59
C GLY A 35 -9.90 -2.97 -15.94
N GLY A 36 -9.19 -4.01 -16.38
CA GLY A 36 -8.65 -4.14 -17.73
C GLY A 36 -9.69 -4.68 -18.73
N ARG A 37 -9.35 -4.71 -20.03
CA ARG A 37 -10.22 -5.32 -21.07
C ARG A 37 -10.51 -6.80 -20.77
N ALA A 38 -9.54 -7.49 -20.19
CA ALA A 38 -9.69 -8.87 -19.73
C ALA A 38 -10.65 -9.02 -18.53
N ALA A 39 -10.84 -7.99 -17.70
CA ALA A 39 -11.71 -8.06 -16.53
C ALA A 39 -13.19 -8.22 -16.88
N ALA A 40 -13.62 -7.61 -18.00
CA ALA A 40 -14.99 -7.76 -18.52
C ALA A 40 -15.25 -9.17 -19.09
N GLU A 41 -14.21 -9.86 -19.53
CA GLU A 41 -14.29 -11.23 -20.08
C GLU A 41 -14.22 -12.29 -18.97
N THR A 42 -13.69 -11.95 -17.79
CA THR A 42 -13.40 -12.90 -16.70
C THR A 42 -14.27 -12.71 -15.44
N GLY A 43 -15.25 -11.80 -15.44
CA GLY A 43 -16.09 -11.50 -14.26
C GLY A 43 -15.33 -10.87 -13.09
N ALA A 44 -14.07 -10.49 -13.28
CA ALA A 44 -13.18 -10.06 -12.19
C ALA A 44 -13.71 -8.82 -11.44
N ASP A 45 -14.38 -7.88 -12.12
CA ASP A 45 -14.91 -6.68 -11.47
C ASP A 45 -16.10 -6.98 -10.54
N GLU A 46 -16.97 -7.93 -10.90
CA GLU A 46 -18.08 -8.38 -10.03
C GLU A 46 -17.55 -9.13 -8.80
N LEU A 47 -16.55 -9.98 -9.00
CA LEU A 47 -15.89 -10.68 -7.90
C LEU A 47 -15.16 -9.71 -6.97
N MET A 48 -14.45 -8.70 -7.49
CA MET A 48 -13.79 -7.68 -6.68
C MET A 48 -14.79 -6.81 -5.93
N ALA A 49 -15.98 -6.53 -6.50
CA ALA A 49 -17.05 -5.85 -5.77
C ALA A 49 -17.53 -6.67 -4.55
N ARG A 50 -17.65 -8.00 -4.69
CA ARG A 50 -17.99 -8.90 -3.59
C ARG A 50 -16.88 -9.01 -2.54
N VAL A 51 -15.62 -9.06 -2.98
CA VAL A 51 -14.44 -9.00 -2.08
C VAL A 51 -14.47 -7.72 -1.27
N TYR A 52 -14.67 -6.56 -1.91
CA TYR A 52 -14.77 -5.26 -1.24
C TYR A 52 -15.89 -5.23 -0.19
N GLN A 53 -17.04 -5.84 -0.47
CA GLN A 53 -18.15 -5.96 0.48
C GLN A 53 -17.84 -6.87 1.67
N ALA A 54 -16.98 -7.87 1.50
CA ALA A 54 -16.57 -8.81 2.53
C ALA A 54 -15.35 -8.36 3.36
N ALA A 55 -14.63 -7.33 2.91
CA ALA A 55 -13.46 -6.77 3.56
C ALA A 55 -13.81 -5.67 4.58
N GLY A 56 -12.79 -5.08 5.20
CA GLY A 56 -12.87 -3.96 6.14
C GLY A 56 -12.59 -4.33 7.61
N SER A 57 -12.10 -5.54 7.89
CA SER A 57 -11.83 -6.03 9.23
C SER A 57 -10.34 -6.04 9.60
N ALA A 58 -9.47 -6.22 8.61
CA ALA A 58 -8.03 -6.32 8.80
C ALA A 58 -7.40 -4.99 9.26
N HIS A 59 -6.33 -5.10 10.05
CA HIS A 59 -5.50 -3.93 10.38
C HIS A 59 -4.43 -3.72 9.30
N VAL A 60 -4.57 -2.65 8.52
CA VAL A 60 -3.63 -2.31 7.44
C VAL A 60 -2.45 -1.52 8.00
N ILE A 61 -1.24 -2.02 7.81
CA ILE A 61 0.01 -1.45 8.30
C ILE A 61 0.85 -1.03 7.09
N GLY A 62 1.14 0.26 6.96
CA GLY A 62 2.05 0.77 5.94
C GLY A 62 3.47 0.84 6.47
N VAL A 63 4.44 0.29 5.76
CA VAL A 63 5.87 0.38 6.10
C VAL A 63 6.61 1.11 5.00
N THR A 64 7.23 2.23 5.35
CA THR A 64 7.88 3.12 4.41
C THR A 64 9.20 3.67 4.94
N GLY A 65 9.96 4.39 4.12
CA GLY A 65 11.28 4.93 4.43
C GLY A 65 12.26 4.82 3.26
N PRO A 66 13.44 5.46 3.35
CA PRO A 66 14.37 5.55 2.23
C PRO A 66 14.89 4.17 1.77
N PRO A 67 15.44 4.06 0.54
CA PRO A 67 16.11 2.85 0.08
C PRO A 67 17.24 2.45 1.03
N GLY A 68 17.42 1.15 1.28
CA GLY A 68 18.46 0.66 2.18
C GLY A 68 18.21 0.88 3.68
N ALA A 69 17.06 1.45 4.07
CA ALA A 69 16.63 1.57 5.46
C ALA A 69 16.35 0.23 6.16
N GLY A 70 16.45 -0.92 5.47
CA GLY A 70 16.21 -2.23 6.09
C GLY A 70 14.74 -2.58 6.29
N LYS A 71 13.83 -1.94 5.54
CA LYS A 71 12.37 -2.13 5.62
C LYS A 71 11.96 -3.60 5.49
N SER A 72 12.50 -4.33 4.52
CA SER A 72 12.08 -5.72 4.29
C SER A 72 12.54 -6.65 5.41
N SER A 73 13.73 -6.41 5.97
CA SER A 73 14.20 -7.12 7.16
C SER A 73 13.34 -6.79 8.39
N LEU A 74 12.95 -5.52 8.55
CA LEU A 74 12.04 -5.08 9.60
C LEU A 74 10.66 -5.74 9.46
N VAL A 75 10.07 -5.74 8.25
CA VAL A 75 8.78 -6.39 7.96
C VAL A 75 8.86 -7.87 8.29
N ASN A 76 9.90 -8.57 7.81
CA ASN A 76 10.07 -9.99 8.11
C ASN A 76 10.12 -10.28 9.60
N ALA A 77 10.81 -9.45 10.36
CA ALA A 77 10.96 -9.60 11.80
C ALA A 77 9.67 -9.24 12.56
N LEU A 78 8.99 -8.17 12.16
CA LEU A 78 7.68 -7.76 12.71
C LEU A 78 6.60 -8.83 12.47
N VAL A 79 6.57 -9.44 11.28
CA VAL A 79 5.63 -10.53 10.96
C VAL A 79 5.81 -11.68 11.96
N LYS A 80 7.05 -12.07 12.27
CA LYS A 80 7.32 -13.13 13.27
C LYS A 80 6.72 -12.79 14.64
N GLU A 81 6.79 -11.53 15.09
CA GLU A 81 6.16 -11.11 16.35
C GLU A 81 4.63 -11.12 16.28
N LEU A 82 4.03 -10.64 15.18
CA LEU A 82 2.59 -10.69 14.97
C LEU A 82 2.07 -12.14 14.92
N ARG A 83 2.82 -13.04 14.28
CA ARG A 83 2.54 -14.48 14.24
C ARG A 83 2.62 -15.13 15.62
N ARG A 84 3.61 -14.77 16.45
CA ARG A 84 3.68 -15.22 17.86
C ARG A 84 2.48 -14.74 18.68
N ALA A 85 1.91 -13.59 18.34
CA ALA A 85 0.66 -13.10 18.93
C ALA A 85 -0.61 -13.75 18.32
N GLY A 86 -0.47 -14.71 17.41
CA GLY A 86 -1.58 -15.46 16.80
C GLY A 86 -2.27 -14.76 15.63
N VAL A 87 -1.74 -13.63 15.13
CA VAL A 87 -2.34 -12.87 14.03
C VAL A 87 -1.95 -13.47 12.69
N THR A 88 -2.87 -13.74 11.77
CA THR A 88 -2.58 -14.08 10.38
C THR A 88 -2.17 -12.83 9.60
N VAL A 89 -1.09 -12.89 8.81
CA VAL A 89 -0.46 -11.71 8.21
C VAL A 89 -0.34 -11.83 6.69
N GLY A 90 -0.94 -10.90 5.97
CA GLY A 90 -0.70 -10.70 4.55
C GLY A 90 0.36 -9.63 4.30
N ILE A 91 1.19 -9.77 3.27
CA ILE A 91 2.20 -8.80 2.88
C ILE A 91 2.00 -8.45 1.40
N ILE A 92 1.74 -7.18 1.11
CA ILE A 92 1.72 -6.60 -0.22
C ILE A 92 2.98 -5.74 -0.39
N ALA A 93 3.97 -6.27 -1.11
CA ALA A 93 5.19 -5.53 -1.43
C ALA A 93 5.03 -4.79 -2.76
N ILE A 94 5.23 -3.48 -2.76
CA ILE A 94 5.18 -2.64 -3.94
C ILE A 94 6.61 -2.42 -4.44
N ASP A 95 6.93 -3.08 -5.55
CA ASP A 95 8.24 -3.07 -6.18
C ASP A 95 8.21 -2.24 -7.48
N PRO A 96 9.35 -1.64 -7.89
CA PRO A 96 9.43 -1.00 -9.19
C PRO A 96 9.18 -2.02 -10.29
N SER A 97 8.65 -1.54 -11.40
CA SER A 97 8.41 -2.38 -12.57
C SER A 97 9.71 -2.70 -13.29
N SER A 98 9.90 -3.98 -13.62
CA SER A 98 10.98 -4.43 -14.49
C SER A 98 10.81 -3.83 -15.88
N PRO A 99 11.82 -3.16 -16.45
CA PRO A 99 11.73 -2.59 -17.79
C PRO A 99 11.65 -3.67 -18.88
N PHE A 100 11.96 -4.93 -18.56
CA PHE A 100 11.95 -6.05 -19.50
C PHE A 100 10.68 -6.91 -19.41
N SER A 101 10.18 -7.17 -18.21
CA SER A 101 9.03 -8.08 -18.00
C SER A 101 7.74 -7.36 -17.59
N GLY A 102 7.80 -6.09 -17.18
CA GLY A 102 6.67 -5.36 -16.62
C GLY A 102 6.19 -5.83 -15.23
N GLY A 103 6.79 -6.90 -14.68
CA GLY A 103 6.53 -7.42 -13.35
C GLY A 103 7.45 -6.83 -12.27
N ALA A 104 7.24 -7.23 -11.01
CA ALA A 104 8.03 -6.77 -9.87
C ALA A 104 9.50 -7.20 -10.01
N ILE A 105 10.45 -6.27 -9.79
CA ILE A 105 11.89 -6.56 -9.93
C ILE A 105 12.39 -7.52 -8.84
N LEU A 106 11.98 -7.30 -7.58
CA LEU A 106 12.44 -8.11 -6.44
C LEU A 106 11.58 -9.35 -6.28
N GLY A 107 10.25 -9.19 -6.38
CA GLY A 107 9.30 -10.29 -6.40
C GLY A 107 9.22 -11.04 -5.06
N ASP A 108 8.26 -11.96 -4.98
CA ASP A 108 7.98 -12.72 -3.75
C ASP A 108 9.20 -13.49 -3.23
N ARG A 109 10.07 -13.95 -4.14
CA ARG A 109 11.15 -14.91 -3.86
C ARG A 109 12.20 -14.39 -2.88
N VAL A 110 12.44 -13.09 -2.82
CA VAL A 110 13.40 -12.50 -1.86
C VAL A 110 12.79 -12.45 -0.44
N ARG A 111 11.45 -12.43 -0.33
CA ARG A 111 10.72 -12.35 0.94
C ARG A 111 10.24 -13.72 1.45
N MET A 112 10.05 -14.67 0.55
CA MET A 112 9.64 -16.06 0.80
C MET A 112 10.71 -16.95 1.46
N GLY A 113 11.75 -16.40 2.07
CA GLY A 113 12.69 -17.17 2.91
C GLY A 113 11.97 -17.72 4.16
N ASP A 114 12.41 -17.28 5.34
CA ASP A 114 11.86 -17.75 6.63
C ASP A 114 10.33 -17.65 6.79
N LEU A 115 9.64 -16.78 6.03
CA LEU A 115 8.20 -16.57 6.14
C LEU A 115 7.37 -17.46 5.20
N GLY A 116 7.98 -18.04 4.16
CA GLY A 116 7.26 -18.79 3.13
C GLY A 116 6.61 -20.07 3.64
N GLU A 117 7.13 -20.61 4.74
CA GLU A 117 6.66 -21.87 5.35
C GLU A 117 5.58 -21.66 6.43
N ASP A 118 5.28 -20.42 6.85
CA ASP A 118 4.21 -20.15 7.82
C ASP A 118 2.86 -20.09 7.10
N ASP A 119 1.95 -21.01 7.46
CA ASP A 119 0.61 -21.07 6.88
C ASP A 119 -0.29 -19.88 7.23
N GLY A 120 0.06 -19.14 8.29
CA GLY A 120 -0.61 -17.88 8.61
C GLY A 120 0.02 -16.66 7.95
N VAL A 121 0.97 -16.82 7.02
CA VAL A 121 1.59 -15.72 6.27
C VAL A 121 1.35 -15.86 4.77
N PHE A 122 0.91 -14.79 4.12
CA PHE A 122 0.81 -14.72 2.66
C PHE A 122 1.58 -13.52 2.12
N ILE A 123 2.34 -13.71 1.04
CA ILE A 123 3.20 -12.68 0.46
C ILE A 123 2.83 -12.51 -1.01
N ARG A 124 2.69 -11.25 -1.44
CA ARG A 124 2.50 -10.87 -2.84
C ARG A 124 3.27 -9.59 -3.17
N SER A 125 4.08 -9.64 -4.21
CA SER A 125 4.79 -8.52 -4.80
C SER A 125 4.03 -8.02 -6.01
N LEU A 126 3.76 -6.73 -6.02
CA LEU A 126 3.10 -6.00 -7.09
C LEU A 126 4.10 -5.07 -7.77
N ALA A 127 3.99 -4.98 -9.09
CA ALA A 127 4.72 -3.99 -9.87
C ALA A 127 3.95 -2.66 -9.89
N THR A 128 4.65 -1.53 -9.81
CA THR A 128 4.05 -0.19 -9.94
C THR A 128 3.38 0.09 -11.31
N GLN A 129 3.64 -0.75 -12.33
CA GLN A 129 3.13 -0.73 -13.71
C GLN A 129 3.11 0.65 -14.41
N GLY A 130 4.00 1.58 -14.02
CA GLY A 130 4.05 2.91 -14.63
C GLY A 130 2.79 3.75 -14.39
N ALA A 131 1.94 3.38 -13.42
CA ALA A 131 0.81 4.19 -13.02
C ALA A 131 1.34 5.50 -12.41
N MET A 132 1.11 6.63 -13.09
CA MET A 132 1.39 7.94 -12.52
C MET A 132 0.38 8.21 -11.40
N GLY A 133 0.82 8.11 -10.15
CA GLY A 133 0.09 8.56 -8.97
C GLY A 133 -0.74 7.48 -8.29
N GLY A 134 -0.50 7.33 -6.99
CA GLY A 134 -1.30 6.48 -6.11
C GLY A 134 -0.67 5.11 -5.88
N LEU A 135 -0.92 4.56 -4.69
CA LEU A 135 -0.88 3.12 -4.45
C LEU A 135 -1.77 2.53 -5.54
N ALA A 136 -1.19 1.76 -6.46
CA ALA A 136 -1.92 1.30 -7.64
C ALA A 136 -3.19 0.58 -7.17
N ARG A 137 -4.34 0.81 -7.82
CA ARG A 137 -5.61 0.12 -7.53
C ARG A 137 -5.44 -1.38 -7.21
N PRO A 138 -4.62 -2.16 -7.95
CA PRO A 138 -4.28 -3.54 -7.60
C PRO A 138 -3.81 -3.80 -6.17
N ALA A 139 -3.05 -2.89 -5.57
CA ALA A 139 -2.57 -3.04 -4.19
C ALA A 139 -3.70 -2.92 -3.17
N LEU A 140 -4.63 -1.97 -3.38
CA LEU A 140 -5.79 -1.79 -2.52
C LEU A 140 -6.80 -2.94 -2.66
N ASP A 141 -7.02 -3.42 -3.89
CA ASP A 141 -7.87 -4.58 -4.14
C ASP A 141 -7.22 -5.86 -3.55
N SER A 142 -5.89 -5.98 -3.60
CA SER A 142 -5.16 -7.09 -2.97
C SER A 142 -5.24 -7.07 -1.44
N VAL A 143 -5.25 -5.89 -0.82
CA VAL A 143 -5.51 -5.74 0.62
C VAL A 143 -6.90 -6.28 0.95
N ASP A 144 -7.91 -5.93 0.16
CA ASP A 144 -9.28 -6.39 0.38
C ASP A 144 -9.41 -7.91 0.20
N VAL A 145 -8.70 -8.51 -0.77
CA VAL A 145 -8.65 -9.96 -0.95
C VAL A 145 -8.11 -10.65 0.31
N LEU A 146 -6.99 -10.17 0.86
CA LEU A 146 -6.39 -10.74 2.06
C LEU A 146 -7.31 -10.55 3.28
N ASP A 147 -7.87 -9.36 3.47
CA ASP A 147 -8.82 -9.11 4.54
C ASP A 147 -10.04 -10.04 4.46
N ALA A 148 -10.68 -10.10 3.28
CA ALA A 148 -11.84 -10.95 3.02
C ALA A 148 -11.54 -12.45 3.20
N CYS A 149 -10.28 -12.88 3.05
CA CYS A 149 -9.84 -14.26 3.26
C CYS A 149 -9.31 -14.53 4.69
N GLY A 150 -9.51 -13.62 5.63
CA GLY A 150 -9.24 -13.86 7.05
C GLY A 150 -7.82 -13.54 7.53
N TYR A 151 -7.05 -12.74 6.78
CA TYR A 151 -5.77 -12.22 7.26
C TYR A 151 -6.03 -11.02 8.20
N GLY A 152 -5.72 -11.19 9.48
CA GLY A 152 -6.03 -10.20 10.52
C GLY A 152 -5.19 -8.91 10.44
N ALA A 153 -3.99 -8.99 9.86
CA ALA A 153 -3.16 -7.83 9.53
C ALA A 153 -2.69 -7.91 8.07
N VAL A 154 -2.67 -6.77 7.39
CA VAL A 154 -2.11 -6.66 6.03
C VAL A 154 -1.04 -5.58 6.03
N ILE A 155 0.20 -5.97 5.73
CA ILE A 155 1.35 -5.07 5.64
C ILE A 155 1.53 -4.63 4.19
N ILE A 156 1.59 -3.34 3.94
CA ILE A 156 1.95 -2.75 2.65
C ILE A 156 3.36 -2.17 2.80
N GLU A 157 4.32 -2.67 2.03
CA GLU A 157 5.71 -2.18 2.04
C GLU A 157 6.07 -1.63 0.66
N THR A 158 6.71 -0.46 0.59
CA THR A 158 7.34 0.02 -0.66
C THR A 158 8.85 -0.21 -0.64
N VAL A 159 9.48 -0.23 -1.81
CA VAL A 159 10.94 -0.19 -1.91
C VAL A 159 11.56 1.18 -1.56
N GLY A 160 10.77 2.26 -1.50
CA GLY A 160 11.20 3.60 -1.09
C GLY A 160 11.81 4.45 -2.21
N VAL A 161 11.35 4.30 -3.45
CA VAL A 161 11.77 5.16 -4.58
C VAL A 161 10.54 5.85 -5.16
N GLY A 162 10.42 7.17 -5.00
CA GLY A 162 9.38 7.97 -5.67
C GLY A 162 8.51 8.76 -4.70
N GLN A 163 7.20 8.78 -4.97
CA GLN A 163 6.16 9.40 -4.13
C GLN A 163 5.31 8.35 -3.40
N ASP A 164 5.69 7.08 -3.49
CA ASP A 164 4.93 5.93 -3.00
C ASP A 164 4.76 5.96 -1.47
N GLU A 165 5.61 6.71 -0.75
CA GLU A 165 5.55 6.84 0.70
C GLU A 165 4.27 7.52 1.19
N VAL A 166 3.82 8.56 0.49
CA VAL A 166 2.57 9.27 0.81
C VAL A 166 1.36 8.38 0.51
N ASP A 167 1.45 7.58 -0.55
CA ASP A 167 0.40 6.67 -0.96
C ASP A 167 0.21 5.51 0.02
N VAL A 168 1.31 4.93 0.53
CA VAL A 168 1.28 3.96 1.63
C VAL A 168 0.60 4.56 2.86
N ALA A 169 0.94 5.80 3.21
CA ALA A 169 0.31 6.47 4.34
C ALA A 169 -1.18 6.79 4.11
N ALA A 170 -1.57 7.02 2.86
CA ALA A 170 -2.96 7.21 2.48
C ALA A 170 -3.79 5.92 2.59
N ALA A 171 -3.16 4.76 2.37
CA ALA A 171 -3.79 3.44 2.34
C ALA A 171 -3.84 2.71 3.70
N ALA A 172 -3.02 3.10 4.68
CA ALA A 172 -2.85 2.37 5.92
C ALA A 172 -3.63 2.95 7.12
N HIS A 173 -3.96 2.06 8.07
CA HIS A 173 -4.43 2.45 9.40
C HIS A 173 -3.25 2.90 10.28
N THR A 174 -2.15 2.16 10.29
CA THR A 174 -0.90 2.50 11.02
C THR A 174 0.25 2.65 10.05
N VAL A 175 0.99 3.74 10.13
CA VAL A 175 2.17 3.99 9.29
C VAL A 175 3.44 3.91 10.11
N ILE A 176 4.32 2.98 9.73
CA ILE A 176 5.67 2.83 10.25
C ILE A 176 6.64 3.49 9.28
N VAL A 177 7.39 4.48 9.76
CA VAL A 177 8.48 5.10 9.01
C VAL A 177 9.81 4.58 9.54
N ALA A 178 10.49 3.79 8.71
CA ALA A 178 11.79 3.20 9.00
C ALA A 178 12.94 4.12 8.56
N SER A 179 13.86 4.40 9.48
CA SER A 179 15.03 5.23 9.29
C SER A 179 16.30 4.45 9.61
N PRO A 180 17.33 4.45 8.74
CA PRO A 180 18.61 3.85 9.10
C PRO A 180 19.33 4.69 10.18
N PRO A 181 20.29 4.10 10.91
CA PRO A 181 21.17 4.87 11.79
C PRO A 181 22.05 5.84 11.02
N GLY A 182 22.49 6.91 11.69
CA GLY A 182 23.49 7.83 11.17
C GLY A 182 22.94 8.84 10.16
N LEU A 183 21.65 9.19 10.25
CA LEU A 183 21.02 10.14 9.33
C LEU A 183 21.68 11.53 9.35
N GLY A 184 22.20 11.99 10.50
CA GLY A 184 22.80 13.32 10.63
C GLY A 184 21.83 14.41 10.15
N ASP A 185 22.31 15.33 9.32
CA ASP A 185 21.48 16.37 8.67
C ASP A 185 20.38 15.78 7.75
N GLY A 186 20.48 14.50 7.38
CA GLY A 186 19.48 13.75 6.63
C GLY A 186 18.14 13.64 7.34
N VAL A 187 18.08 13.80 8.67
CA VAL A 187 16.80 13.93 9.41
C VAL A 187 16.05 15.17 8.93
N GLN A 188 16.75 16.29 8.72
CA GLN A 188 16.14 17.53 8.23
C GLN A 188 15.73 17.42 6.76
N ALA A 189 16.46 16.66 5.94
CA ALA A 189 16.09 16.41 4.54
C ALA A 189 14.85 15.50 4.41
N MET A 190 14.70 14.50 5.29
CA MET A 190 13.51 13.64 5.35
C MET A 190 12.27 14.34 5.93
N LYS A 191 12.48 15.44 6.67
CA LYS A 191 11.44 16.17 7.40
C LYS A 191 10.34 16.71 6.50
N ALA A 192 10.64 17.09 5.25
CA ALA A 192 9.65 17.59 4.31
C ALA A 192 8.82 16.44 3.72
N GLY A 193 7.84 15.93 4.50
CA GLY A 193 6.74 15.09 4.00
C GLY A 193 6.72 13.63 4.45
N ILE A 194 7.86 13.01 4.80
CA ILE A 194 7.92 11.57 5.17
C ILE A 194 7.88 11.36 6.68
N LEU A 195 8.54 12.21 7.48
CA LEU A 195 8.53 12.04 8.94
C LEU A 195 7.18 12.42 9.58
N GLU A 196 6.39 13.26 8.91
CA GLU A 196 5.09 13.73 9.41
C GLU A 196 3.97 12.69 9.26
N ILE A 197 4.13 11.72 8.37
CA ILE A 197 3.13 10.67 8.11
C ILE A 197 3.22 9.50 9.09
N ALA A 198 4.23 9.48 9.96
CA ALA A 198 4.48 8.38 10.89
C ALA A 198 3.45 8.34 12.03
N ASP A 199 2.84 7.17 12.22
CA ASP A 199 2.18 6.81 13.47
C ASP A 199 3.17 6.14 14.42
N ILE A 200 4.24 5.54 13.88
CA ILE A 200 5.38 4.97 14.61
C ILE A 200 6.67 5.27 13.82
N HIS A 201 7.70 5.78 14.49
CA HIS A 201 9.04 5.87 13.93
C HIS A 201 9.87 4.66 14.36
N VAL A 202 10.61 4.09 13.41
CA VAL A 202 11.52 3.00 13.68
C VAL A 202 12.93 3.36 13.21
N VAL A 203 13.90 3.34 14.13
CA VAL A 203 15.31 3.35 13.75
C VAL A 203 15.73 1.89 13.56
N THR A 204 15.98 1.48 12.32
CA THR A 204 16.40 0.10 12.02
C THR A 204 17.89 -0.09 12.32
N LYS A 205 18.39 -1.33 12.23
CA LYS A 205 19.80 -1.67 12.50
C LYS A 205 20.27 -1.16 13.87
N GLY A 206 19.41 -1.34 14.88
CA GLY A 206 19.60 -0.92 16.28
C GLY A 206 20.78 -1.58 16.99
N ASP A 207 21.41 -2.56 16.34
CA ASP A 207 22.68 -3.16 16.70
C ASP A 207 23.89 -2.25 16.43
N ARG A 208 23.72 -1.18 15.62
CA ARG A 208 24.78 -0.23 15.31
C ARG A 208 24.90 0.88 16.35
N ALA A 209 26.13 1.33 16.58
CA ALA A 209 26.46 2.34 17.59
C ALA A 209 25.77 3.71 17.37
N ASP A 210 25.42 4.06 16.14
CA ASP A 210 24.76 5.31 15.75
C ASP A 210 23.23 5.27 15.88
N ALA A 211 22.64 4.11 16.20
CA ALA A 211 21.19 3.94 16.23
C ALA A 211 20.53 4.69 17.39
N ASP A 212 21.04 4.54 18.60
CA ASP A 212 20.47 5.19 19.80
C ASP A 212 20.53 6.72 19.69
N LYS A 213 21.62 7.26 19.10
CA LYS A 213 21.72 8.70 18.80
C LYS A 213 20.65 9.15 17.80
N THR A 214 20.45 8.39 16.72
CA THR A 214 19.45 8.71 15.69
C THR A 214 18.04 8.68 16.28
N ALA A 215 17.75 7.75 17.19
CA ALA A 215 16.47 7.68 17.89
C ALA A 215 16.25 8.90 18.79
N ALA A 216 17.28 9.33 19.52
CA ALA A 216 17.22 10.53 20.35
C ALA A 216 17.01 11.81 19.51
N ASP A 217 17.71 11.93 18.36
CA ASP A 217 17.56 13.07 17.46
C ASP A 217 16.13 13.15 16.88
N LEU A 218 15.54 12.00 16.53
CA LEU A 218 14.15 11.92 16.06
C LEU A 218 13.14 12.29 17.16
N ALA A 219 13.33 11.77 18.37
CA ALA A 219 12.47 12.09 19.51
C ALA A 219 12.55 13.58 19.88
N GLY A 220 13.76 14.16 19.91
CA GLY A 220 13.94 15.59 20.14
C GLY A 220 13.30 16.47 19.06
N ALA A 221 13.31 16.02 17.79
CA ALA A 221 12.58 16.71 16.73
C ALA A 221 11.05 16.65 16.95
N GLN A 222 10.51 15.55 17.47
CA GLN A 222 9.07 15.44 17.77
C GLN A 222 8.66 16.39 18.90
N ASP A 223 9.45 16.47 19.98
CA ASP A 223 9.16 17.35 21.13
C ASP A 223 9.10 18.83 20.73
N LEU A 224 9.86 19.21 19.69
CA LEU A 224 9.84 20.55 19.10
C LEU A 224 8.69 20.75 18.08
N GLY A 225 7.81 19.76 17.90
CA GLY A 225 6.72 19.77 16.93
C GLY A 225 7.19 19.67 15.47
N LEU A 226 8.40 19.17 15.24
CA LEU A 226 9.06 19.18 13.93
C LEU A 226 8.87 17.87 13.14
N THR A 227 8.38 16.81 13.78
CA THR A 227 8.13 15.49 13.18
C THR A 227 6.87 14.86 13.79
N GLY A 228 6.28 13.87 13.10
CA GLY A 228 5.01 13.25 13.49
C GLY A 228 3.78 14.16 13.36
N ARG A 229 2.62 13.66 13.79
CA ARG A 229 1.32 14.36 13.64
C ARG A 229 1.20 15.66 14.42
N GLN A 230 2.00 15.86 15.47
CA GLN A 230 1.98 17.13 16.23
C GLN A 230 2.41 18.33 15.37
N GLY A 231 3.29 18.13 14.38
CA GLY A 231 3.68 19.18 13.43
C GLY A 231 2.58 19.60 12.45
N ARG A 232 1.51 18.80 12.30
CA ARG A 232 0.36 19.10 11.43
C ARG A 232 -0.77 19.90 12.10
N GLY A 233 -0.65 20.22 13.39
CA GLY A 233 -1.75 20.82 14.16
C GLY A 233 -2.82 19.81 14.59
N ASP A 234 -2.57 18.51 14.42
CA ASP A 234 -3.42 17.39 14.84
C ASP A 234 -3.25 17.04 16.34
N ALA A 235 -2.98 18.06 17.15
CA ALA A 235 -2.68 17.97 18.58
C ALA A 235 -3.85 17.41 19.43
N GLY A 236 -5.01 17.14 18.83
CA GLY A 236 -6.21 16.65 19.50
C GLY A 236 -6.39 15.12 19.50
N THR A 237 -5.54 14.36 18.80
CA THR A 237 -5.69 12.89 18.67
C THR A 237 -5.29 12.16 19.95
N GLY A 238 -4.32 12.68 20.71
CA GLY A 238 -3.83 12.07 21.95
C GLY A 238 -2.86 10.90 21.75
N TRP A 239 -2.49 10.56 20.50
CA TRP A 239 -1.43 9.60 20.21
C TRP A 239 -0.05 10.27 20.21
N THR A 240 0.83 9.82 21.09
CA THR A 240 2.25 10.19 21.06
C THR A 240 2.99 9.20 20.16
N VAL A 241 3.47 9.67 19.01
CA VAL A 241 4.19 8.84 18.02
C VAL A 241 5.49 8.31 18.62
N PRO A 242 5.63 6.99 18.89
CA PRO A 242 6.82 6.46 19.52
C PRO A 242 7.99 6.39 18.52
N VAL A 243 9.22 6.57 19.03
CA VAL A 243 10.47 6.32 18.30
C VAL A 243 11.12 5.07 18.87
N ILE A 244 11.22 4.00 18.07
CA ILE A 244 11.66 2.68 18.52
C ILE A 244 12.90 2.26 17.74
N ALA A 245 14.01 1.99 18.43
CA ALA A 245 15.17 1.37 17.81
C ALA A 245 14.96 -0.15 17.71
N THR A 246 15.16 -0.71 16.51
CA THR A 246 14.96 -2.13 16.24
C THR A 246 16.13 -2.76 15.49
N SER A 247 16.43 -4.01 15.79
CA SER A 247 17.41 -4.81 15.04
C SER A 247 16.77 -6.11 14.58
N ALA A 248 16.67 -6.28 13.27
CA ALA A 248 16.21 -7.54 12.68
C ALA A 248 17.24 -8.67 12.84
N HIS A 249 18.49 -8.34 13.21
CA HIS A 249 19.57 -9.32 13.38
C HIS A 249 19.50 -10.03 14.73
N ASP A 250 19.33 -9.28 15.83
CA ASP A 250 19.33 -9.83 17.20
C ASP A 250 17.93 -9.81 17.86
N GLY A 251 16.94 -9.22 17.20
CA GLY A 251 15.56 -9.14 17.66
C GLY A 251 15.25 -7.96 18.58
N ARG A 252 16.23 -7.09 18.90
CA ARG A 252 16.04 -5.94 19.79
C ARG A 252 14.86 -5.08 19.33
N GLY A 253 13.96 -4.75 20.26
CA GLY A 253 12.88 -3.77 20.08
C GLY A 253 11.70 -4.21 19.21
N LEU A 254 11.71 -5.42 18.65
CA LEU A 254 10.64 -5.91 17.77
C LEU A 254 9.34 -6.20 18.52
N ASP A 255 9.45 -6.73 19.74
CA ASP A 255 8.32 -6.93 20.66
C ASP A 255 7.64 -5.60 21.01
N THR A 256 8.46 -4.58 21.27
CA THR A 256 8.01 -3.21 21.56
C THR A 256 7.33 -2.60 20.35
N LEU A 257 7.89 -2.81 19.14
CA LEU A 257 7.26 -2.37 17.89
C LEU A 257 5.91 -3.06 17.65
N ALA A 258 5.84 -4.39 17.81
CA ALA A 258 4.60 -5.13 17.66
C ALA A 258 3.52 -4.64 18.66
N LYS A 259 3.91 -4.40 19.91
CA LYS A 259 3.03 -3.80 20.92
C LYS A 259 2.53 -2.43 20.48
N ALA A 260 3.41 -1.55 19.99
CA ALA A 260 3.04 -0.22 19.53
C ALA A 260 2.04 -0.25 18.37
N VAL A 261 2.15 -1.22 17.46
CA VAL A 261 1.17 -1.45 16.38
C VAL A 261 -0.21 -1.80 16.94
N PHE A 262 -0.27 -2.70 17.94
CA PHE A 262 -1.53 -3.05 18.60
C PHE A 262 -2.13 -1.87 19.38
N ASP A 263 -1.29 -1.16 20.14
CA ASP A 263 -1.71 0.01 20.92
C ASP A 263 -2.28 1.10 20.01
N HIS A 264 -1.64 1.37 18.86
CA HIS A 264 -2.15 2.35 17.90
C HIS A 264 -3.47 1.88 17.28
N GLY A 265 -3.60 0.60 16.92
CA GLY A 265 -4.86 0.04 16.43
C GLY A 265 -6.01 0.17 17.45
N ALA A 266 -5.72 -0.02 18.75
CA ALA A 266 -6.68 0.20 19.83
C ALA A 266 -7.02 1.70 19.98
N HIS A 267 -6.01 2.56 19.90
CA HIS A 267 -6.18 4.01 19.95
C HIS A 267 -7.12 4.52 18.85
N LEU A 268 -6.91 4.13 17.59
CA LEU A 268 -7.76 4.55 16.47
C LEU A 268 -9.25 4.20 16.66
N LYS A 269 -9.51 3.03 17.27
CA LYS A 269 -10.88 2.60 17.60
C LYS A 269 -11.47 3.42 18.75
N ALA A 270 -10.67 3.73 19.77
CA ALA A 270 -11.10 4.47 20.94
C ALA A 270 -11.30 5.97 20.67
N SER A 271 -10.42 6.59 19.87
CA SER A 271 -10.49 8.01 19.49
C SER A 271 -11.53 8.28 18.39
N GLY A 272 -11.92 7.25 17.64
CA GLY A 272 -12.84 7.36 16.50
C GLY A 272 -12.15 7.70 15.17
N GLU A 273 -10.84 7.95 15.19
CA GLU A 273 -10.03 8.24 14.00
C GLU A 273 -10.04 7.13 12.96
N ASP A 274 -10.30 5.88 13.35
CA ASP A 274 -10.48 4.77 12.42
C ASP A 274 -11.53 5.10 11.34
N LYS A 275 -12.65 5.72 11.73
CA LYS A 275 -13.72 6.11 10.79
C LYS A 275 -13.24 7.18 9.80
N GLU A 276 -12.47 8.15 10.28
CA GLU A 276 -11.92 9.22 9.44
C GLU A 276 -10.89 8.67 8.46
N ARG A 277 -10.01 7.76 8.92
CA ARG A 277 -9.03 7.07 8.07
C ARG A 277 -9.74 6.23 7.00
N ARG A 278 -10.76 5.46 7.37
CA ARG A 278 -11.58 4.70 6.39
C ARG A 278 -12.23 5.61 5.36
N ARG A 279 -12.79 6.76 5.77
CA ARG A 279 -13.38 7.74 4.85
C ARG A 279 -12.33 8.32 3.89
N ARG A 280 -11.13 8.63 4.37
CA ARG A 280 -10.01 9.10 3.55
C ARG A 280 -9.55 8.03 2.55
N ILE A 281 -9.43 6.78 2.98
CA ILE A 281 -9.10 5.64 2.09
C ILE A 281 -10.20 5.47 1.02
N ALA A 282 -11.47 5.50 1.41
CA ALA A 282 -12.59 5.40 0.47
C ALA A 282 -12.63 6.54 -0.55
N LYS A 283 -12.34 7.78 -0.11
CA LYS A 283 -12.20 8.93 -1.01
C LYS A 283 -11.09 8.70 -2.03
N MET A 284 -9.90 8.32 -1.55
CA MET A 284 -8.75 8.06 -2.42
C MET A 284 -9.05 6.93 -3.42
N ARG A 285 -9.69 5.83 -2.98
CA ARG A 285 -10.15 4.75 -3.87
C ARG A 285 -11.09 5.24 -4.96
N LEU A 286 -12.08 6.06 -4.60
CA LEU A 286 -13.04 6.62 -5.56
C LEU A 286 -12.35 7.51 -6.60
N GLU A 287 -11.48 8.42 -6.17
CA GLU A 287 -10.73 9.32 -7.04
C GLU A 287 -9.82 8.52 -7.99
N THR A 288 -9.08 7.54 -7.47
CA THR A 288 -8.23 6.65 -8.27
C THR A 288 -9.04 5.85 -9.29
N ALA A 289 -10.15 5.24 -8.86
CA ALA A 289 -11.00 4.46 -9.76
C ALA A 289 -11.62 5.31 -10.89
N ALA A 290 -12.03 6.55 -10.57
CA ALA A 290 -12.55 7.49 -11.56
C ALA A 290 -11.47 7.90 -12.58
N LEU A 291 -10.26 8.24 -12.12
CA LEU A 291 -9.13 8.58 -12.98
C LEU A 291 -8.73 7.41 -13.89
N ASP A 292 -8.68 6.19 -13.36
CA ASP A 292 -8.38 5.00 -14.14
C ASP A 292 -9.47 4.70 -15.18
N SER A 293 -10.73 4.94 -14.85
CA SER A 293 -11.83 4.84 -15.82
C SER A 293 -11.64 5.80 -16.99
N MET A 294 -11.29 7.06 -16.71
CA MET A 294 -11.00 8.06 -17.74
C MET A 294 -9.77 7.68 -18.59
N ARG A 295 -8.70 7.20 -17.98
CA ARG A 295 -7.50 6.72 -18.70
C ARG A 295 -7.85 5.61 -19.69
N ARG A 296 -8.71 4.67 -19.29
CA ARG A 296 -9.17 3.59 -20.18
C ARG A 296 -10.02 4.11 -21.32
N ALA A 297 -10.91 5.07 -21.06
CA ALA A 297 -11.69 5.71 -22.12
C ALA A 297 -10.76 6.40 -23.15
N PHE A 298 -9.75 7.14 -22.70
CA PHE A 298 -8.76 7.75 -23.60
C PHE A 298 -7.96 6.72 -24.39
N LYS A 299 -7.61 5.58 -23.79
CA LYS A 299 -6.89 4.51 -24.49
C LYS A 299 -7.70 3.92 -25.65
N ARG A 300 -9.04 3.91 -25.57
CA ARG A 300 -9.92 3.48 -26.68
C ARG A 300 -9.92 4.50 -27.83
N LEU A 301 -9.74 5.78 -27.50
CA LEU A 301 -9.64 6.89 -28.45
C LEU A 301 -8.23 7.06 -29.05
N SER A 302 -7.30 6.13 -28.82
CA SER A 302 -5.89 6.30 -29.22
C SER A 302 -5.70 6.55 -30.72
N GLY A 303 -6.56 5.96 -31.57
CA GLY A 303 -6.54 6.21 -33.01
C GLY A 303 -6.94 7.64 -33.39
N GLU A 304 -7.86 8.24 -32.64
CA GLU A 304 -8.30 9.62 -32.85
C GLU A 304 -7.34 10.66 -32.24
N MET A 305 -6.60 10.26 -31.19
CA MET A 305 -5.59 11.10 -30.57
C MET A 305 -4.41 11.38 -31.51
N ALA A 306 -4.14 10.51 -32.49
CA ALA A 306 -3.02 10.69 -33.42
C ALA A 306 -3.07 12.06 -34.13
N GLY A 307 -4.22 12.41 -34.71
CA GLY A 307 -4.38 13.70 -35.40
C GLY A 307 -4.31 14.90 -34.44
N MET A 308 -4.83 14.77 -33.21
CA MET A 308 -4.71 15.81 -32.19
C MET A 308 -3.25 16.01 -31.77
N ILE A 309 -2.47 14.93 -31.67
CA ILE A 309 -1.04 14.98 -31.32
C ILE A 309 -0.26 15.71 -32.42
N ASP A 310 -0.53 15.41 -33.68
CA ASP A 310 0.11 16.09 -34.81
C ASP A 310 -0.20 17.59 -34.81
N ASP A 311 -1.45 17.98 -34.57
CA ASP A 311 -1.84 19.39 -34.46
C ASP A 311 -1.21 20.11 -33.26
N LEU A 312 -1.00 19.42 -32.13
CA LEU A 312 -0.27 19.97 -30.98
C LEU A 312 1.23 20.09 -31.26
N ALA A 313 1.83 19.08 -31.90
CA ALA A 313 3.24 19.09 -32.29
C ALA A 313 3.55 20.25 -33.23
N ASP A 314 2.67 20.49 -34.20
CA ASP A 314 2.76 21.59 -35.15
C ASP A 314 2.23 22.93 -34.59
N ARG A 315 1.81 22.96 -33.32
CA ARG A 315 1.22 24.13 -32.63
C ARG A 315 0.01 24.75 -33.35
N ARG A 316 -0.75 23.95 -34.10
CA ARG A 316 -2.02 24.32 -34.72
C ARG A 316 -3.20 24.25 -33.73
N ALA A 317 -3.02 23.55 -32.61
CA ALA A 317 -4.01 23.43 -31.55
C ALA A 317 -3.44 23.84 -30.17
N ASP A 318 -4.33 24.21 -29.25
CA ASP A 318 -4.00 24.45 -27.84
C ASP A 318 -4.18 23.16 -27.01
N PRO A 319 -3.22 22.79 -26.13
CA PRO A 319 -3.32 21.58 -25.31
C PRO A 319 -4.57 21.50 -24.41
N ARG A 320 -5.06 22.63 -23.89
CA ARG A 320 -6.23 22.65 -22.99
C ARG A 320 -7.52 22.44 -23.76
N GLU A 321 -7.65 23.06 -24.93
CA GLU A 321 -8.81 22.85 -25.81
C GLU A 321 -8.83 21.43 -26.39
N ALA A 322 -7.67 20.91 -26.82
CA ALA A 322 -7.56 19.52 -27.26
C ALA A 322 -7.95 18.53 -26.14
N ALA A 323 -7.49 18.78 -24.90
CA ALA A 323 -7.87 17.97 -23.75
C ALA A 323 -9.38 18.02 -23.44
N LYS A 324 -10.01 19.20 -23.50
CA LYS A 324 -11.48 19.32 -23.34
C LYS A 324 -12.24 18.53 -24.40
N ALA A 325 -11.81 18.61 -25.66
CA ALA A 325 -12.41 17.85 -26.75
C ALA A 325 -12.27 16.33 -26.52
N LEU A 326 -11.09 15.88 -26.08
CA LEU A 326 -10.85 14.48 -25.77
C LEU A 326 -11.71 13.98 -24.59
N VAL A 327 -11.84 14.77 -23.52
CA VAL A 327 -12.72 14.48 -22.38
C VAL A 327 -14.18 14.38 -22.82
N ALA A 328 -14.66 15.34 -23.60
CA ALA A 328 -16.05 15.36 -24.08
C ALA A 328 -16.38 14.13 -24.94
N LYS A 329 -15.43 13.66 -25.76
CA LYS A 329 -15.57 12.41 -26.52
C LYS A 329 -15.60 11.20 -25.61
N ALA A 330 -14.65 11.10 -24.68
CA ALA A 330 -14.57 9.98 -23.75
C ALA A 330 -15.84 9.80 -22.90
N LEU A 331 -16.51 10.91 -22.53
CA LEU A 331 -17.78 10.86 -21.81
C LEU A 331 -18.95 10.39 -22.67
N LYS A 332 -18.98 10.73 -23.97
CA LYS A 332 -20.03 10.26 -24.90
C LYS A 332 -19.92 8.76 -25.22
N ASP A 333 -18.69 8.24 -25.29
CA ASP A 333 -18.43 6.81 -25.51
C ASP A 333 -18.69 5.95 -24.26
N ALA A 334 -18.92 6.57 -23.11
CA ALA A 334 -19.21 5.89 -21.85
C ALA A 334 -20.72 5.74 -21.55
N GLU A 335 -21.58 6.42 -22.32
CA GLU A 335 -23.05 6.26 -22.32
C GLU A 335 -23.50 5.12 -23.26
#